data_AF-A0A816HSJ3-F1
#
_entry.id   AF-A0A816HSJ3-F1
#
_cell.length_a   1.000
_cell.length_b   1.000
_cell.length_c   1.000
_cell.angle_alpha   90.00
_cell.angle_beta   90.00
_cell.angle_gamma   90.00
#
_symmetry.space_group_name_H-M   'P 1'
#
loop_
_entity.id
_entity.type
_entity.pdbx_description
1 polymer ?
#
loop_
_entity_poly.entity_id
_entity_poly.type
_entity_poly.pdbx_seq_one_letter_code
_entity_poly.pdbx_strand_id
1 'polypeptide(L)'
;NGNGTFPSQTTYATGTQPRSVAVVDVNNDNKPDIVTANYGASTVSVLLNNGNGTFRSQTTYATGYQPYSVAVVDVNNDNKPDIVTANYGASTVSVLFNRGTETFYAQTTYATGTLPCSVAVVDVNNDNKPDIVTANFDTNGVGVSVHC
;
A
#
# COMPACT_ATOMS: atom_id res chain seq x y z
N ASN A 1 21.93 11.30 -13.80
CA ASN A 1 22.53 12.22 -14.79
C ASN A 1 21.60 12.65 -15.94
N GLY A 2 20.28 12.77 -15.75
CA GLY A 2 19.37 13.58 -16.60
C GLY A 2 19.32 13.34 -18.12
N ASN A 3 20.07 12.36 -18.63
CA ASN A 3 20.33 12.10 -20.05
C ASN A 3 19.43 11.01 -20.63
N GLY A 4 18.38 10.60 -19.90
CA GLY A 4 17.45 9.55 -20.32
C GLY A 4 18.05 8.13 -20.34
N THR A 5 19.28 7.93 -19.87
CA THR A 5 19.87 6.58 -19.77
C THR A 5 19.60 6.00 -18.39
N PHE A 6 19.09 4.77 -18.35
CA PHE A 6 18.91 4.02 -17.11
C PHE A 6 20.14 3.15 -16.86
N PRO A 7 20.74 3.21 -15.66
CA PRO A 7 21.78 2.24 -15.29
C PRO A 7 21.18 0.83 -15.22
N SER A 8 22.04 -0.18 -15.19
CA SER A 8 21.63 -1.56 -14.98
C SER A 8 20.74 -1.68 -13.72
N GLN A 9 19.65 -2.42 -13.85
CA GLN A 9 18.72 -2.65 -12.74
C GLN A 9 19.43 -3.35 -11.59
N THR A 10 19.16 -2.88 -10.37
CA THR A 10 19.44 -3.63 -9.13
C THR A 10 18.15 -4.29 -8.66
N THR A 11 18.21 -5.56 -8.28
CA THR A 11 17.03 -6.32 -7.85
C THR A 11 16.99 -6.42 -6.34
N TYR A 12 15.82 -6.14 -5.76
CA TYR A 12 15.53 -6.34 -4.34
C TYR A 12 14.45 -7.40 -4.17
N ALA A 13 14.59 -8.25 -3.16
CA ALA A 13 13.61 -9.29 -2.88
C ALA A 13 12.31 -8.70 -2.32
N THR A 14 11.17 -9.17 -2.83
CA THR A 14 9.81 -8.91 -2.33
C THR A 14 9.15 -10.23 -1.90
N GLY A 15 7.87 -10.20 -1.57
CA GLY A 15 7.04 -11.41 -1.57
C GLY A 15 6.81 -11.94 -3.00
N THR A 16 6.11 -13.07 -3.11
CA THR A 16 5.86 -13.73 -4.39
C THR A 16 4.76 -13.04 -5.20
N GLN A 17 4.94 -13.00 -6.53
CA GLN A 17 4.03 -12.38 -7.49
C GLN A 17 3.62 -10.93 -7.10
N PRO A 18 4.58 -9.99 -6.95
CA PRO A 18 4.23 -8.59 -6.71
C PRO A 18 3.40 -8.04 -7.89
N ARG A 19 2.26 -7.39 -7.60
CA ARG A 19 1.34 -6.84 -8.63
C ARG A 19 1.25 -5.32 -8.64
N SER A 20 1.52 -4.67 -7.52
CA SER A 20 1.45 -3.22 -7.37
C SER A 20 2.61 -2.71 -6.54
N VAL A 21 3.04 -1.49 -6.81
CA VAL A 21 4.09 -0.78 -6.08
C VAL A 21 3.66 0.64 -5.78
N ALA A 22 3.96 1.12 -4.58
CA ALA A 22 3.87 2.51 -4.17
C ALA A 22 5.26 3.01 -3.76
N VAL A 23 5.53 4.29 -4.03
CA VAL A 23 6.78 4.95 -3.69
C VAL A 23 6.47 6.20 -2.87
N VAL A 24 6.91 6.21 -1.61
CA VAL A 24 6.54 7.21 -0.60
C VAL A 24 7.50 7.09 0.58
N ASP A 25 7.78 8.19 1.26
CA ASP A 25 8.51 8.16 2.51
C ASP A 25 7.60 7.61 3.62
N VAL A 26 7.78 6.36 4.04
CA VAL A 26 6.91 5.72 5.05
C VAL A 26 7.44 5.90 6.47
N ASN A 27 8.69 6.31 6.64
CA ASN A 27 9.31 6.50 7.95
C ASN A 27 9.59 7.97 8.29
N ASN A 28 9.14 8.90 7.46
CA ASN A 28 9.33 10.34 7.59
C ASN A 28 10.82 10.76 7.65
N ASP A 29 11.70 10.05 6.94
CA ASP A 29 13.14 10.35 6.89
C ASP A 29 13.56 11.20 5.67
N ASN A 30 12.59 11.69 4.91
CA ASN A 30 12.67 12.42 3.65
C ASN A 30 13.29 11.63 2.49
N LYS A 31 13.22 10.29 2.54
CA LYS A 31 13.65 9.44 1.43
C LYS A 31 12.48 8.58 0.98
N PRO A 32 12.18 8.54 -0.34
CA PRO A 32 11.11 7.70 -0.84
C PRO A 32 11.47 6.22 -0.67
N ASP A 33 10.63 5.50 0.06
CA ASP A 33 10.69 4.06 0.26
C ASP A 33 9.84 3.33 -0.79
N ILE A 34 9.92 2.00 -0.81
CA ILE A 34 9.12 1.15 -1.70
C ILE A 34 8.19 0.28 -0.87
N VAL A 35 6.91 0.25 -1.27
CA VAL A 35 5.92 -0.70 -0.75
C VAL A 35 5.34 -1.52 -1.90
N THR A 36 5.34 -2.85 -1.82
CA THR A 36 4.76 -3.72 -2.85
C THR A 36 3.60 -4.56 -2.33
N ALA A 37 2.55 -4.74 -3.14
CA ALA A 37 1.50 -5.72 -2.90
C ALA A 37 1.90 -7.08 -3.50
N ASN A 38 2.10 -8.09 -2.65
CA ASN A 38 2.56 -9.42 -3.05
C ASN A 38 1.38 -10.37 -3.16
N TYR A 39 0.79 -10.45 -4.35
CA TYR A 39 -0.42 -11.22 -4.63
C TYR A 39 -0.28 -12.69 -4.23
N GLY A 40 0.86 -13.32 -4.54
CA GLY A 40 1.09 -14.74 -4.26
C GLY A 40 1.33 -15.03 -2.79
N ALA A 41 1.94 -14.08 -2.06
CA ALA A 41 2.31 -14.26 -0.66
C ALA A 41 1.23 -13.80 0.33
N SER A 42 0.22 -13.05 -0.11
CA SER A 42 -0.76 -12.38 0.76
C SER A 42 -0.09 -11.47 1.80
N THR A 43 0.89 -10.70 1.33
CA THR A 43 1.63 -9.73 2.14
C THR A 43 1.86 -8.43 1.38
N VAL A 44 2.26 -7.40 2.11
CA VAL A 44 3.06 -6.30 1.54
C VAL A 44 4.52 -6.45 1.92
N SER A 45 5.42 -5.95 1.07
CA SER A 45 6.84 -5.74 1.41
C SER A 45 7.11 -4.25 1.53
N VAL A 46 7.82 -3.85 2.58
CA VAL A 46 8.32 -2.48 2.78
C VAL A 46 9.84 -2.52 2.69
N LEU A 47 10.41 -1.72 1.79
CA LEU A 47 11.85 -1.60 1.58
C LEU A 47 12.25 -0.14 1.83
N LEU A 48 12.98 0.08 2.92
CA LEU A 48 13.41 1.42 3.32
C LEU A 48 14.64 1.88 2.54
N ASN A 49 14.66 3.14 2.15
CA ASN A 49 15.71 3.73 1.34
C ASN A 49 16.90 4.20 2.21
N ASN A 50 18.11 3.82 1.83
CA ASN A 50 19.33 4.25 2.53
C ASN A 50 19.77 5.67 2.15
N GLY A 51 19.16 6.30 1.15
CA GLY A 51 19.46 7.66 0.67
C GLY A 51 20.59 7.73 -0.36
N ASN A 52 21.17 6.59 -0.73
CA ASN A 52 22.24 6.47 -1.71
C ASN A 52 21.81 5.67 -2.95
N GLY A 53 20.49 5.53 -3.17
CA GLY A 53 19.93 4.72 -4.25
C GLY A 53 19.87 3.22 -3.97
N THR A 54 20.17 2.80 -2.72
CA THR A 54 19.99 1.41 -2.27
C THR A 54 18.88 1.29 -1.24
N PHE A 55 18.30 0.10 -1.15
CA PHE A 55 17.25 -0.23 -0.18
C PHE A 55 17.72 -1.28 0.83
N ARG A 56 17.17 -1.21 2.05
CA ARG A 56 17.30 -2.25 3.07
C ARG A 56 16.55 -3.52 2.62
N SER A 57 16.83 -4.64 3.28
CA SER A 57 16.05 -5.87 3.10
C SER A 57 14.58 -5.60 3.41
N GLN A 58 13.68 -6.26 2.66
CA GLN A 58 12.25 -6.14 2.88
C GLN A 58 11.84 -6.52 4.31
N THR A 59 10.92 -5.75 4.87
CA THR A 59 10.06 -6.19 5.98
C THR A 59 8.69 -6.51 5.43
N THR A 60 8.11 -7.65 5.80
CA THR A 60 6.81 -8.08 5.29
C THR A 60 5.71 -7.98 6.34
N TYR A 61 4.51 -7.65 5.88
CA TYR A 61 3.32 -7.59 6.72
C TYR A 61 2.18 -8.34 6.05
N ALA A 62 1.41 -9.09 6.84
CA ALA A 62 0.27 -9.85 6.33
C ALA A 62 -0.87 -8.92 5.89
N THR A 63 -1.50 -9.28 4.77
CA THR A 63 -2.71 -8.64 4.24
C THR A 63 -3.86 -9.64 4.16
N GLY A 64 -4.98 -9.25 3.55
CA GLY A 64 -5.97 -10.21 3.07
C GLY A 64 -5.41 -11.06 1.91
N TYR A 65 -6.16 -12.08 1.54
CA TYR A 65 -5.79 -12.99 0.47
C TYR A 65 -5.67 -12.26 -0.88
N GLN A 66 -4.54 -12.47 -1.58
CA GLN A 66 -4.28 -11.94 -2.91
C GLN A 66 -4.41 -10.40 -3.02
N PRO A 67 -3.54 -9.63 -2.34
CA PRO A 67 -3.51 -8.18 -2.49
C PRO A 67 -3.13 -7.81 -3.92
N TYR A 68 -3.94 -6.97 -4.55
CA TYR A 68 -3.81 -6.63 -5.96
C TYR A 68 -3.27 -5.21 -6.15
N SER A 69 -3.74 -4.27 -5.34
CA SER A 69 -3.35 -2.86 -5.35
C SER A 69 -2.88 -2.45 -3.97
N VAL A 70 -1.94 -1.52 -3.92
CA VAL A 70 -1.50 -0.86 -2.68
C VAL A 70 -1.53 0.66 -2.86
N ALA A 71 -2.04 1.35 -1.84
CA ALA A 71 -1.93 2.79 -1.66
C ALA A 71 -1.26 3.07 -0.32
N VAL A 72 -0.60 4.22 -0.20
CA VAL A 72 0.07 4.62 1.03
C VAL A 72 -0.20 6.08 1.30
N VAL A 73 -0.79 6.37 2.46
CA VAL A 73 -1.35 7.67 2.83
C VAL A 73 -1.68 7.64 4.32
N ASP A 74 -1.65 8.79 4.99
CA ASP A 74 -2.13 8.90 6.37
C ASP A 74 -3.65 8.75 6.37
N VAL A 75 -4.18 7.62 6.85
CA VAL A 75 -5.63 7.32 6.83
C VAL A 75 -6.31 7.80 8.11
N ASN A 76 -5.55 7.93 9.20
CA ASN A 76 -6.07 8.26 10.53
C ASN A 76 -5.72 9.68 11.01
N ASN A 77 -5.12 10.50 10.13
CA ASN A 77 -4.68 11.87 10.38
C ASN A 77 -3.66 12.00 11.52
N ASP A 78 -2.77 11.02 11.70
CA ASP A 78 -1.73 11.04 12.73
C ASP A 78 -0.36 11.54 12.23
N ASN A 79 -0.30 12.01 10.98
CA ASN A 79 0.88 12.42 10.21
C ASN A 79 1.88 11.30 9.92
N LYS A 80 1.41 10.05 9.83
CA LYS A 80 2.24 8.91 9.44
C LYS A 80 1.55 8.17 8.30
N PRO A 81 2.23 7.96 7.16
CA PRO A 81 1.63 7.23 6.06
C PRO A 81 1.35 5.78 6.44
N ASP A 82 0.09 5.38 6.34
CA ASP A 82 -0.42 4.03 6.53
C ASP A 82 -0.46 3.28 5.20
N ILE A 83 -0.43 1.95 5.24
CA ILE A 83 -0.53 1.11 4.04
C ILE A 83 -1.96 0.59 3.89
N VAL A 84 -2.53 0.76 2.71
CA VAL A 84 -3.86 0.25 2.36
C VAL A 84 -3.77 -0.69 1.16
N THR A 85 -4.33 -1.90 1.27
CA THR A 85 -4.37 -2.86 0.14
C THR A 85 -5.78 -3.23 -0.25
N ALA A 86 -6.05 -3.33 -1.56
CA ALA A 86 -7.21 -4.03 -2.09
C ALA A 86 -6.89 -5.52 -2.20
N ASN A 87 -7.63 -6.36 -1.47
CA ASN A 87 -7.41 -7.80 -1.42
C ASN A 87 -8.40 -8.50 -2.34
N TYR A 88 -7.98 -8.71 -3.58
CA TYR A 88 -8.81 -9.28 -4.64
C TYR A 88 -9.45 -10.59 -4.22
N GLY A 89 -8.66 -11.55 -3.73
CA GLY A 89 -9.16 -12.87 -3.38
C GLY A 89 -10.00 -12.91 -2.10
N ALA A 90 -9.84 -11.93 -1.20
CA ALA A 90 -10.60 -11.86 0.05
C ALA A 90 -11.86 -11.00 -0.05
N SER A 91 -12.02 -10.18 -1.09
CA SER A 91 -13.08 -9.16 -1.18
C SER A 91 -13.07 -8.21 0.04
N THR A 92 -11.87 -7.78 0.42
CA THR A 92 -11.64 -6.86 1.54
C THR A 92 -10.60 -5.81 1.18
N VAL A 93 -10.50 -4.79 2.02
CA VAL A 93 -9.32 -3.94 2.16
C VAL A 93 -8.60 -4.27 3.46
N SER A 94 -7.26 -4.23 3.44
CA SER A 94 -6.43 -4.19 4.66
C SER A 94 -5.89 -2.79 4.87
N VAL A 95 -5.92 -2.29 6.11
CA VAL A 95 -5.25 -1.06 6.55
C VAL A 95 -4.22 -1.43 7.61
N LEU A 96 -2.96 -1.10 7.35
CA LEU A 96 -1.85 -1.31 8.26
C LEU A 96 -1.41 0.05 8.77
N PHE A 97 -1.73 0.34 10.03
CA PHE A 97 -1.41 1.62 10.63
C PHE A 97 0.07 1.72 10.98
N ASN A 98 0.67 2.87 10.69
CA ASN A 98 2.08 3.13 10.96
C ASN A 98 2.30 3.41 12.45
N ARG A 99 3.31 2.77 13.04
CA ARG A 99 3.65 2.93 14.47
C ARG A 99 4.51 4.18 14.73
N GLY A 100 5.10 4.76 13.70
CA GLY A 100 6.12 5.82 13.82
C GLY A 100 7.50 5.29 14.20
N THR A 101 7.69 3.97 14.15
CA THR A 101 8.95 3.28 14.52
C THR A 101 9.42 2.36 13.39
N GLU A 102 9.40 2.84 12.15
CA GLU A 102 9.72 2.07 10.91
C GLU A 102 8.91 0.75 10.77
N THR A 103 7.79 0.65 11.48
CA THR A 103 7.01 -0.59 11.63
C THR A 103 5.53 -0.30 11.58
N PHE A 104 4.75 -1.30 11.18
CA PHE A 104 3.30 -1.22 11.10
C PHE A 104 2.62 -2.14 12.11
N TYR A 105 1.42 -1.77 12.54
CA TYR A 105 0.54 -2.67 13.27
C TYR A 105 0.04 -3.82 12.38
N ALA A 106 -0.53 -4.84 13.00
CA ALA A 106 -1.26 -5.85 12.26
C ALA A 106 -2.42 -5.20 11.48
N GLN A 107 -2.75 -5.78 10.33
CA GLN A 107 -3.83 -5.28 9.48
C GLN A 107 -5.16 -5.17 10.25
N THR A 108 -5.87 -4.09 10.00
CA THR A 108 -7.31 -3.99 10.21
C THR A 108 -8.00 -4.28 8.89
N THR A 109 -9.06 -5.09 8.90
CA THR A 109 -9.72 -5.55 7.68
C THR A 109 -11.11 -4.93 7.55
N TYR A 110 -11.41 -4.42 6.36
CA TYR A 110 -12.73 -3.85 6.03
C TYR A 110 -13.31 -4.60 4.83
N ALA A 111 -14.60 -4.95 4.90
CA ALA A 111 -15.28 -5.58 3.78
C ALA A 111 -15.47 -4.59 2.62
N THR A 112 -15.42 -5.10 1.39
CA THR A 112 -15.68 -4.32 0.18
C THR A 112 -16.74 -4.99 -0.69
N GLY A 113 -16.94 -4.47 -1.91
CA GLY A 113 -17.53 -5.26 -2.99
C GLY A 113 -16.64 -6.46 -3.38
N THR A 114 -17.12 -7.27 -4.32
CA THR A 114 -16.40 -8.48 -4.73
C THR A 114 -15.20 -8.16 -5.63
N LEU A 115 -14.09 -8.84 -5.37
CA LEU A 115 -12.86 -8.76 -6.17
C LEU A 115 -12.35 -7.31 -6.37
N PRO A 116 -12.00 -6.57 -5.30
CA PRO A 116 -11.44 -5.24 -5.43
C PRO A 116 -10.08 -5.32 -6.14
N CYS A 117 -9.92 -4.57 -7.23
CA CYS A 117 -8.72 -4.59 -8.06
C CYS A 117 -7.87 -3.32 -7.93
N SER A 118 -8.47 -2.23 -7.46
CA SER A 118 -7.79 -0.94 -7.23
C SER A 118 -8.28 -0.35 -5.92
N VAL A 119 -7.38 0.36 -5.22
CA VAL A 119 -7.70 1.17 -4.04
C VAL A 119 -7.12 2.57 -4.21
N ALA A 120 -7.91 3.57 -3.85
CA ALA A 120 -7.48 4.94 -3.67
C ALA A 120 -7.95 5.42 -2.30
N VAL A 121 -7.22 6.39 -1.74
CA VAL A 121 -7.59 7.01 -0.47
C VAL A 121 -7.59 8.51 -0.64
N VAL A 122 -8.72 9.13 -0.33
CA VAL A 122 -8.96 10.55 -0.51
C VAL A 122 -10.21 10.93 0.28
N ASP A 123 -10.24 12.14 0.83
CA ASP A 123 -11.46 12.70 1.40
C ASP A 123 -12.46 12.98 0.27
N VAL A 124 -13.48 12.14 0.10
CA VAL A 124 -14.48 12.31 -0.98
C VAL A 124 -15.67 13.14 -0.54
N ASN A 125 -15.85 13.35 0.77
CA ASN A 125 -17.02 14.01 1.35
C ASN A 125 -16.72 15.41 1.92
N ASN A 126 -15.46 15.82 1.94
CA ASN A 126 -14.90 17.05 2.50
C ASN A 126 -15.04 17.17 4.04
N ASP A 127 -14.96 16.07 4.79
CA ASP A 127 -14.99 16.08 6.25
C ASP A 127 -13.59 16.15 6.91
N ASN A 128 -12.54 16.23 6.09
CA ASN A 128 -11.12 16.16 6.45
C ASN A 128 -10.67 14.81 7.02
N LYS A 129 -11.41 13.73 6.77
CA LYS A 129 -10.98 12.35 7.03
C LYS A 129 -10.83 11.62 5.69
N PRO A 130 -9.68 10.97 5.44
CA PRO A 130 -9.52 10.23 4.20
C PRO A 130 -10.46 9.01 4.11
N ASP A 131 -11.19 8.91 2.99
CA ASP A 131 -12.06 7.78 2.68
C ASP A 131 -11.34 6.75 1.82
N ILE A 132 -11.75 5.48 1.93
CA ILE A 132 -11.20 4.40 1.11
C ILE A 132 -12.16 4.11 -0.04
N VAL A 133 -11.66 4.25 -1.27
CA VAL A 133 -12.42 3.99 -2.50
C VAL A 133 -11.84 2.77 -3.21
N THR A 134 -12.68 1.81 -3.56
CA THR A 134 -12.29 0.61 -4.31
C THR A 134 -13.00 0.49 -5.65
N ALA A 135 -12.29 0.00 -6.67
CA ALA A 135 -12.91 -0.49 -7.89
C ALA A 135 -13.09 -2.01 -7.77
N ASN A 136 -14.31 -2.51 -7.94
CA ASN A 136 -14.67 -3.92 -7.74
C ASN A 136 -14.97 -4.57 -9.10
N PHE A 137 -14.20 -5.59 -9.46
CA PHE A 137 -14.20 -6.14 -10.83
C PHE A 137 -15.54 -6.81 -11.20
N ASP A 138 -16.12 -7.59 -10.30
CA ASP A 138 -17.31 -8.41 -10.61
C ASP A 138 -18.63 -7.65 -10.50
N THR A 139 -18.69 -6.55 -9.73
CA THR A 139 -19.93 -5.76 -9.61
C THR A 139 -20.04 -4.67 -10.67
N ASN A 140 -19.05 -4.52 -11.57
CA ASN A 140 -18.93 -3.37 -12.48
C ASN A 140 -19.09 -2.02 -11.74
N GLY A 141 -18.65 -1.93 -10.49
CA GLY A 141 -18.99 -0.83 -9.58
C GLY A 141 -17.81 -0.33 -8.75
N VAL A 142 -17.87 0.96 -8.40
CA VAL A 142 -16.98 1.57 -7.42
C VAL A 142 -17.62 1.42 -6.03
N GLY A 143 -16.88 0.89 -5.06
CA GLY A 143 -17.26 0.90 -3.65
C GLY A 143 -16.59 2.09 -2.96
N VAL A 144 -17.33 2.85 -2.17
CA VAL A 144 -16.79 3.90 -1.30
C VAL A 144 -17.06 3.47 0.14
N SER A 145 -15.99 3.29 0.92
CA SER A 145 -16.09 3.15 2.36
C SER A 145 -15.79 4.50 2.98
N VAL A 146 -16.84 5.18 3.41
CA VAL A 146 -16.75 6.49 4.07
C VAL A 146 -16.38 6.27 5.54
N HIS A 147 -15.33 6.93 6.02
CA HIS A 147 -15.02 6.93 7.46
C HIS A 147 -15.89 7.98 8.15
N CYS A 148 -16.76 7.56 9.08
CA CYS A 148 -17.60 8.46 9.87
C CYS A 148 -16.83 9.14 11.01
#